data_AF-A0A537N7V6-F1
#
_entry.id   AF-A0A537N7V6-F1
#
_cell.length_a   1.000
_cell.length_b   1.000
_cell.length_c   1.000
_cell.angle_alpha   90.00
_cell.angle_beta   90.00
_cell.angle_gamma   90.00
#
_symmetry.space_group_name_H-M   'P 1'
#
loop_
_entity.id
_entity.type
_entity.pdbx_description
1 polymer ?
#
loop_
_entity_poly.entity_id
_entity_poly.type
_entity_poly.pdbx_seq_one_letter_code
_entity_poly.pdbx_strand_id
1 'polypeptide(L)' 'MEDAAKRAEMRERSRSSTVPQIFINGQHIGGSDELAALEQAGKLDTLLAQAG' A
#
# COMPACT_ATOMS: atom_id res chain seq x y z
N MET A 1 20.44 -19.10 -9.65
CA MET A 1 20.15 -19.04 -8.19
C MET A 1 20.54 -17.69 -7.57
N GLU A 2 21.32 -16.84 -8.25
CA GLU A 2 21.73 -15.51 -7.76
C GLU A 2 20.60 -14.45 -7.74
N ASP A 3 19.53 -14.63 -8.51
CA ASP A 3 18.41 -13.69 -8.58
C ASP A 3 17.49 -13.71 -7.34
N ALA A 4 17.53 -14.78 -6.55
CA ALA A 4 16.68 -14.92 -5.36
C ALA A 4 17.26 -14.15 -4.16
N ALA A 5 18.59 -14.17 -4.01
CA ALA A 5 19.28 -13.52 -2.90
C ALA A 5 19.26 -11.98 -3.02
N LYS A 6 19.46 -11.43 -4.23
CA LYS A 6 19.37 -9.97 -4.47
C LYS A 6 17.96 -9.42 -4.26
N ARG A 7 16.92 -10.21 -4.54
CA ARG A 7 15.53 -9.84 -4.29
C ARG A 7 15.19 -9.80 -2.79
N ALA A 8 15.75 -10.70 -2.00
CA ALA A 8 15.57 -10.70 -0.55
C ALA A 8 16.24 -9.48 0.09
N GLU A 9 17.46 -9.13 -0.32
CA GLU A 9 18.19 -7.96 0.19
C GLU A 9 17.52 -6.62 -0.19
N MET A 10 16.96 -6.53 -1.40
CA MET A 10 16.16 -5.37 -1.83
C MET A 10 14.85 -5.24 -1.04
N ARG A 11 14.19 -6.36 -0.69
CA ARG A 11 13.00 -6.37 0.18
C ARG A 11 13.31 -5.96 1.60
N GLU A 12 14.45 -6.38 2.14
CA GLU A 12 14.83 -6.11 3.53
C GLU A 12 15.38 -4.68 3.73
N ARG A 13 16.00 -4.08 2.70
CA ARG A 13 16.43 -2.66 2.70
C ARG A 13 15.31 -1.67 2.43
N SER A 14 14.27 -2.05 1.68
CA SER A 14 13.13 -1.19 1.37
C SER A 14 12.11 -1.19 2.51
N ARG A 15 12.49 -0.66 3.69
CA ARG A 15 11.65 -0.51 4.90
C ARG A 15 10.51 0.52 4.72
N SER A 16 9.74 0.36 3.65
CA SER A 16 8.64 1.20 3.16
C SER A 16 9.07 2.54 2.54
N SER A 17 9.00 2.58 1.21
CA SER A 17 8.97 3.78 0.38
C SER A 17 8.09 3.47 -0.84
N THR A 18 6.96 2.81 -0.59
CA THR A 18 6.06 2.30 -1.61
C THR A 18 5.32 3.48 -2.23
N VAL A 19 5.78 3.90 -3.40
CA VAL A 19 5.02 4.79 -4.28
C VAL A 19 4.07 3.93 -5.13
N PRO A 20 2.82 4.37 -5.35
CA PRO A 20 2.23 5.63 -4.89
C PRO A 20 1.81 5.60 -3.40
N GLN A 21 1.95 6.75 -2.72
CA GLN A 21 1.25 6.99 -1.45
C GLN A 21 -0.17 7.47 -1.73
N ILE A 22 -1.14 6.82 -1.11
CA ILE A 22 -2.56 7.00 -1.35
C ILE A 22 -3.15 7.80 -0.20
N PHE A 23 -3.95 8.81 -0.56
CA PHE A 23 -4.71 9.64 0.37
C PHE A 23 -6.17 9.64 -0.03
N ILE A 24 -7.06 9.42 0.93
CA ILE A 24 -8.52 9.49 0.74
C ILE A 24 -9.06 10.49 1.75
N ASN A 25 -9.80 11.52 1.33
CA ASN A 25 -10.31 12.59 2.19
C ASN A 25 -9.22 13.31 3.03
N GLY A 26 -8.01 13.42 2.49
CA GLY A 26 -6.86 13.99 3.21
C GLY A 26 -6.27 13.07 4.29
N GLN A 27 -6.83 11.89 4.50
CA GLN A 27 -6.25 10.86 5.36
C GLN A 27 -5.20 10.06 4.59
N HIS A 28 -3.99 9.93 5.16
CA HIS A 28 -2.96 9.05 4.62
C HIS A 28 -3.35 7.59 4.83
N ILE A 29 -3.46 6.84 3.73
CA ILE A 29 -3.85 5.43 3.73
C ILE A 29 -2.61 4.52 3.70
N GLY A 30 -1.56 4.93 2.99
CA GLY A 30 -0.35 4.12 2.80
C GLY A 30 -0.10 3.84 1.32
N GLY A 31 0.50 2.70 1.01
CA GLY A 31 0.79 2.29 -0.37
C GLY A 31 -0.35 1.56 -1.06
N SER A 32 -0.06 1.01 -2.25
CA SER A 32 -1.00 0.14 -2.97
C SER A 32 -1.43 -1.09 -2.18
N ASP A 33 -0.53 -1.67 -1.37
CA ASP A 33 -0.85 -2.83 -0.52
C ASP A 33 -1.87 -2.47 0.57
N GLU A 34 -1.72 -1.31 1.21
CA GLU A 34 -2.69 -0.81 2.20
C GLU A 34 -4.05 -0.51 1.56
N LEU A 35 -4.07 0.07 0.36
CA LEU A 35 -5.31 0.26 -0.39
C LEU A 35 -6.00 -1.08 -0.69
N ALA A 36 -5.24 -2.05 -1.21
CA ALA A 36 -5.77 -3.38 -1.51
C ALA A 36 -6.29 -4.08 -0.24
N ALA A 37 -5.60 -3.94 0.89
CA ALA A 37 -6.08 -4.47 2.17
C ALA A 37 -7.41 -3.84 2.62
N LEU A 38 -7.62 -2.54 2.39
CA LEU A 38 -8.89 -1.87 2.68
C LEU A 38 -10.03 -2.31 1.77
N GLU A 39 -9.74 -2.57 0.49
CA GLU A 39 -10.70 -3.15 -0.46
C GLU A 39 -11.12 -4.56 -0.02
N GLN A 40 -10.14 -5.43 0.29
CA GLN A 40 -10.40 -6.79 0.77
C GLN A 40 -11.16 -6.80 2.11
N ALA A 41 -10.94 -5.80 2.96
CA ALA A 41 -11.68 -5.62 4.20
C ALA A 41 -13.09 -5.03 4.01
N GLY A 42 -13.48 -4.65 2.78
CA GLY A 42 -14.77 -4.00 2.48
C GLY A 42 -14.91 -2.59 3.06
N LYS A 43 -13.80 -1.94 3.44
CA LYS A 43 -13.77 -0.61 4.06
C LYS A 43 -13.50 0.51 3.06
N LEU A 44 -12.99 0.17 1.88
CA LEU A 44 -12.63 1.15 0.86
C LEU A 44 -13.86 1.94 0.38
N ASP A 45 -14.96 1.26 0.05
CA ASP A 45 -16.21 1.91 -0.36
C ASP A 45 -16.72 2.92 0.68
N THR A 46 -16.64 2.58 1.97
CA THR A 46 -17.06 3.50 3.04
C THR A 46 -16.18 4.75 3.11
N LEU A 47 -14.89 4.62 2.87
CA LEU A 47 -13.97 5.77 2.84
C LEU A 47 -14.22 6.64 1.60
N LEU A 48 -14.49 6.03 0.45
CA LEU A 48 -14.79 6.74 -0.80
C LEU A 48 -16.17 7.42 -0.76
N ALA A 49 -17.17 6.81 -0.13
CA ALA A 49 -18.52 7.39 0.00
C ALA A 49 -18.53 8.67 0.85
N GLN A 50 -17.56 8.84 1.75
CA GLN A 50 -17.37 10.08 2.53
C GLN A 50 -16.68 11.19 1.72
N ALA A 51 -16.16 10.88 0.53
CA ALA A 51 -15.48 11.84 -0.35
C ALA A 51 -16.43 12.63 -1.26
N GLY A 52 -17.73 12.32 -1.22
CA GLY A 52 -18.78 12.94 -2.04
C GLY A 52 -19.48 14.10 -1.35
#